data_AF-A0A8T3CHR0-F1
#
_entry.id   AF-A0A8T3CHR0-F1
#
_cell.length_a   1.000
_cell.length_b   1.000
_cell.length_c   1.000
_cell.angle_alpha   90.00
_cell.angle_beta   90.00
_cell.angle_gamma   90.00
#
_symmetry.space_group_name_H-M   'P 1'
#
loop_
_entity.id
_entity.type
_entity.pdbx_description
1 polymer ?
#
loop_
_entity_poly.entity_id
_entity_poly.type
_entity_poly.pdbx_seq_one_letter_code
_entity_poly.pdbx_strand_id
1 'polypeptide(L)'
;MAAFTSPLRVCRGILKEIRSLKGPEYKQTLAYNYVLDQFRKNQVSSERYCRAQEEALHASHTYLCLLTSTRHHLVLHNLYHGKGERGPEEVAGMVGLRLPTQPGGKGWEK
;
A
#
# COMPACT_ATOMS: atom_id res chain seq x y z
N MET A 1 0.10 -2.01 -22.68
CA MET A 1 -0.61 -0.80 -22.23
C MET A 1 -1.47 -1.20 -21.04
N ALA A 2 -1.18 -0.73 -19.82
CA ALA A 2 -2.00 -1.07 -18.66
C ALA A 2 -3.44 -0.65 -18.93
N ALA A 3 -4.40 -1.59 -18.87
CA ALA A 3 -5.81 -1.26 -19.05
C ALA A 3 -6.18 -0.13 -18.09
N PHE A 4 -6.75 0.96 -18.60
CA PHE A 4 -7.17 2.10 -17.78
C PHE A 4 -8.11 1.58 -16.70
N THR A 5 -7.62 1.52 -15.46
CA THR A 5 -8.47 1.08 -14.37
C THR A 5 -9.52 2.16 -14.17
N SER A 6 -10.79 1.76 -14.08
CA SER A 6 -11.89 2.70 -13.92
C SER A 6 -11.57 3.71 -12.80
N PRO A 7 -11.83 5.02 -12.96
CA PRO A 7 -11.56 6.04 -11.94
C PRO A 7 -12.10 5.67 -10.54
N LEU A 8 -13.26 4.99 -10.50
CA LEU A 8 -13.86 4.49 -9.27
C LEU A 8 -12.99 3.47 -8.52
N ARG A 9 -12.23 2.62 -9.23
CA ARG A 9 -11.29 1.67 -8.62
C ARG A 9 -10.13 2.41 -7.97
N VAL A 10 -9.59 3.44 -8.63
CA VAL A 10 -8.50 4.27 -8.08
C VAL A 10 -8.98 5.02 -6.85
N CYS A 11 -10.15 5.66 -6.93
CA CYS A 11 -10.78 6.33 -5.80
C CYS A 11 -10.95 5.37 -4.60
N ARG A 12 -11.54 4.19 -4.82
CA ARG A 12 -11.69 3.15 -3.77
C ARG A 12 -10.34 2.70 -3.21
N GLY A 13 -9.31 2.59 -4.04
CA GLY A 13 -7.95 2.27 -3.62
C GLY A 13 -7.38 3.33 -2.66
N ILE A 14 -7.49 4.61 -3.02
CA ILE A 14 -7.01 5.72 -2.18
C ILE A 14 -7.78 5.73 -0.86
N LEU A 15 -9.11 5.59 -0.88
CA LEU A 15 -9.93 5.54 0.32
C LEU A 15 -9.59 4.36 1.23
N LYS A 16 -9.17 3.22 0.66
CA LYS A 16 -8.68 2.06 1.41
C LYS A 16 -7.38 2.39 2.14
N GLU A 17 -6.44 3.06 1.48
CA GLU A 17 -5.19 3.48 2.13
C GLU A 17 -5.43 4.51 3.24
N ILE A 18 -6.33 5.49 3.02
CA ILE A 18 -6.73 6.44 4.08
C ILE A 18 -7.35 5.70 5.27
N ARG A 19 -8.19 4.68 5.02
CA ARG A 19 -8.75 3.83 6.07
C ARG A 19 -7.68 3.06 6.83
N SER A 20 -6.67 2.52 6.15
CA SER A 20 -5.56 1.84 6.81
C SER A 20 -4.79 2.75 7.77
N LEU A 21 -4.70 4.05 7.47
CA LEU A 21 -3.98 5.03 8.28
C LEU A 21 -4.82 5.66 9.41
N LYS A 22 -6.12 5.88 9.17
CA LYS A 22 -7.00 6.63 10.08
C LYS A 22 -8.06 5.78 10.77
N GLY A 23 -8.14 4.49 10.43
CA GLY A 23 -9.09 3.56 11.04
C GLY A 23 -10.55 3.83 10.62
N PRO A 24 -11.54 3.49 11.47
CA PRO A 24 -12.96 3.56 11.13
C PRO A 24 -13.47 5.00 10.90
N GLU A 25 -12.82 5.99 11.50
CA GLU A 25 -13.18 7.41 11.43
C GLU A 25 -12.65 8.11 10.16
N TYR A 26 -12.04 7.36 9.24
CA TYR A 26 -11.44 7.92 8.01
C TYR A 26 -12.39 8.80 7.19
N LYS A 27 -13.71 8.56 7.27
CA LYS A 27 -14.74 9.36 6.58
C LYS A 27 -14.85 10.81 7.07
N GLN A 28 -14.45 11.08 8.30
CA GLN A 28 -14.49 12.43 8.88
C GLN A 28 -13.25 13.26 8.51
N THR A 29 -12.25 12.64 7.90
CA THR A 29 -10.99 13.30 7.58
C THR A 29 -11.13 14.25 6.40
N LEU A 30 -10.38 15.35 6.44
CA LEU A 30 -10.30 16.30 5.32
C LEU A 30 -9.86 15.62 4.01
N ALA A 31 -8.94 14.66 4.11
CA ALA A 31 -8.45 13.88 2.98
C ALA A 31 -9.57 13.08 2.29
N TYR A 32 -10.48 12.48 3.05
CA TYR A 32 -11.63 11.76 2.50
C TYR A 32 -12.54 12.69 1.70
N ASN A 33 -12.92 13.82 2.28
CA ASN A 33 -13.79 14.80 1.65
C ASN A 33 -13.14 15.38 0.38
N TYR A 34 -11.84 15.71 0.45
CA TYR A 34 -11.08 16.23 -0.68
C TYR A 34 -11.03 15.25 -1.84
N VAL A 35 -10.68 13.98 -1.58
CA VAL A 35 -10.60 12.95 -2.64
C VAL A 35 -11.95 12.78 -3.32
N LEU A 36 -13.05 12.67 -2.57
CA LEU A 36 -14.37 12.53 -3.17
C LEU A 36 -14.79 13.74 -4.01
N ASP A 37 -14.49 14.95 -3.52
CA ASP A 37 -14.77 16.19 -4.25
C ASP A 37 -13.99 16.25 -5.57
N GLN A 38 -12.69 15.92 -5.57
CA GLN A 38 -11.87 15.87 -6.79
C GLN A 38 -12.39 14.86 -7.80
N PHE A 39 -12.79 13.66 -7.37
CA PHE A 39 -13.33 12.64 -8.29
C PHE A 39 -14.71 13.02 -8.85
N ARG A 40 -15.55 13.72 -8.08
CA ARG A 40 -16.86 14.22 -8.55
C ARG A 40 -16.71 15.36 -9.55
N LYS A 41 -15.83 16.33 -9.26
CA LYS A 41 -15.54 17.46 -10.16
C LYS A 41 -15.06 17.00 -11.53
N ASN A 42 -14.25 15.94 -11.59
CA ASN A 42 -13.72 15.37 -12.82
C ASN A 42 -14.63 14.30 -13.47
N GLN A 43 -15.88 14.10 -12.98
CA GLN A 43 -16.83 13.11 -13.51
C GLN A 43 -17.66 13.64 -14.70
N VAL A 44 -17.98 14.94 -14.74
CA VAL A 44 -19.04 15.51 -15.61
C VAL A 44 -18.50 16.35 -16.77
N SER A 45 -17.20 16.32 -17.04
CA SER A 45 -16.61 17.14 -18.12
C SER A 45 -16.88 16.53 -19.51
N SER A 46 -18.08 16.75 -20.05
CA SER A 46 -18.41 16.53 -21.47
C SER A 46 -17.70 17.61 -22.32
N GLU A 47 -17.13 17.36 -23.50
CA GLU A 47 -17.73 16.63 -24.62
C GLU A 47 -16.71 15.92 -25.56
N ARG A 48 -15.39 15.90 -25.30
CA ARG A 48 -14.40 15.14 -26.10
C ARG A 48 -13.05 15.05 -25.37
N TYR A 49 -12.77 13.97 -24.64
CA TYR A 49 -11.46 13.63 -24.02
C TYR A 49 -10.71 14.82 -23.39
N CYS A 50 -11.21 15.37 -22.28
CA CYS A 50 -10.52 16.44 -21.59
C CYS A 50 -9.23 15.87 -20.95
N ARG A 51 -8.06 16.26 -21.49
CA ARG A 51 -6.73 15.96 -20.95
C ARG A 51 -6.64 16.14 -19.42
N ALA A 52 -7.39 17.10 -18.86
CA ALA A 52 -7.49 17.31 -17.43
C ALA A 52 -8.02 16.09 -16.65
N GLN A 53 -8.97 15.32 -17.20
CA GLN A 53 -9.49 14.10 -16.57
C GLN A 53 -8.43 12.99 -16.58
N GLU A 54 -7.72 12.83 -17.69
CA GLU A 54 -6.62 11.86 -17.81
C GLU A 54 -5.46 12.22 -16.89
N GLU A 55 -5.11 13.50 -16.81
CA GLU A 55 -4.10 14.03 -15.89
C GLU A 55 -4.53 13.82 -14.43
N ALA A 56 -5.79 14.11 -14.08
CA ALA A 56 -6.32 13.88 -12.73
C ALA A 56 -6.32 12.38 -12.36
N LEU A 57 -6.70 11.51 -13.31
CA LEU A 57 -6.65 10.06 -13.13
C LEU A 57 -5.20 9.57 -12.97
N HIS A 58 -4.29 10.07 -13.79
CA HIS A 58 -2.86 9.75 -13.71
C HIS A 58 -2.26 10.19 -12.37
N ALA A 59 -2.52 11.44 -11.94
CA ALA A 59 -2.12 11.94 -10.63
C ALA A 59 -2.68 11.06 -9.50
N SER A 60 -3.96 10.68 -9.60
CA SER A 60 -4.59 9.78 -8.61
C SER A 60 -3.91 8.41 -8.55
N HIS A 61 -3.50 7.86 -9.70
CA HIS A 61 -2.70 6.63 -9.76
C HIS A 61 -1.34 6.78 -9.09
N THR A 62 -0.64 7.89 -9.36
CA THR A 62 0.64 8.20 -8.74
C THR A 62 0.52 8.30 -7.22
N TYR A 63 -0.50 8.99 -6.72
CA TYR A 63 -0.76 9.08 -5.28
C TYR A 63 -1.12 7.72 -4.66
N LEU A 64 -1.94 6.91 -5.34
CA LEU A 64 -2.25 5.56 -4.86
C LEU A 64 -0.99 4.69 -4.80
N CYS A 65 -0.12 4.76 -5.83
CA CYS A 65 1.16 4.07 -5.85
C CYS A 65 2.06 4.51 -4.70
N LEU A 66 2.15 5.82 -4.46
CA LEU A 66 2.92 6.38 -3.35
C LEU A 66 2.41 5.86 -2.01
N LEU A 67 1.10 6.01 -1.72
CA LEU A 67 0.50 5.59 -0.45
C LEU A 67 0.69 4.09 -0.18
N THR A 68 0.41 3.26 -1.19
CA THR A 68 0.58 1.81 -1.10
C THR A 68 2.04 1.42 -0.86
N SER A 69 2.97 2.05 -1.59
CA SER A 69 4.41 1.81 -1.46
C SER A 69 4.94 2.27 -0.11
N THR A 70 4.51 3.41 0.41
CA THR A 70 4.88 3.89 1.75
C THR A 70 4.39 2.91 2.82
N ARG A 71 3.15 2.41 2.72
CA ARG A 71 2.64 1.40 3.67
C ARG A 71 3.47 0.12 3.62
N HIS A 72 3.77 -0.40 2.43
CA HIS A 72 4.62 -1.58 2.28
C HIS A 72 6.03 -1.34 2.79
N HIS A 73 6.60 -0.18 2.50
CA HIS A 73 7.91 0.21 3.01
C HIS A 73 7.94 0.21 4.53
N LEU A 74 6.93 0.77 5.20
CA LEU A 74 6.86 0.75 6.67
C LEU A 74 6.75 -0.67 7.22
N VAL A 75 5.98 -1.56 6.57
CA VAL A 75 5.91 -2.98 6.98
C VAL A 75 7.28 -3.65 6.85
N LEU A 76 7.95 -3.48 5.71
CA LEU A 76 9.28 -4.04 5.47
C LEU A 76 10.32 -3.46 6.43
N HIS A 77 10.28 -2.14 6.64
CA HIS A 77 11.14 -1.45 7.57
C HIS A 77 10.94 -2.00 9.00
N ASN A 78 9.70 -2.15 9.46
CA ASN A 78 9.44 -2.68 10.80
C ASN A 78 9.90 -4.14 10.97
N LEU A 79 9.82 -4.95 9.90
CA LEU A 79 10.29 -6.34 9.92
C LEU A 79 11.83 -6.42 9.88
N TYR A 80 12.46 -5.75 8.92
CA TYR A 80 13.87 -5.96 8.59
C TYR A 80 14.81 -4.91 9.20
N HIS A 81 14.34 -3.71 9.51
CA HIS A 81 15.19 -2.73 10.19
C HIS A 81 15.43 -3.21 11.62
N GLY A 82 16.66 -3.66 11.89
CA GLY A 82 17.09 -4.05 13.22
C GLY A 82 17.10 -2.85 14.16
N LYS A 83 16.59 -3.03 15.39
CA LYS A 83 16.77 -2.08 16.50
C LYS A 83 18.06 -2.36 17.31
N GLY A 84 18.91 -3.26 16.81
CA GLY A 84 20.10 -3.79 17.47
C GLY A 84 20.47 -5.17 16.91
N GLU A 85 21.34 -5.90 17.61
CA GLU A 85 21.68 -7.28 17.28
C GLU A 85 20.49 -8.21 17.56
N ARG A 86 20.20 -9.11 16.61
CA ARG A 86 19.17 -10.15 16.73
C ARG A 86 19.85 -11.51 16.85
N GLY A 87 19.26 -12.40 17.63
CA GLY A 87 19.78 -13.76 17.79
C GLY A 87 19.70 -14.58 16.48
N PRO A 88 20.56 -15.59 16.29
CA PRO A 88 20.59 -16.39 15.07
C PRO A 88 19.27 -17.14 14.79
N GLU A 89 18.54 -17.56 15.83
CA GLU A 89 17.21 -18.17 15.70
C GLU A 89 16.16 -17.19 15.15
N GLU A 90 16.14 -15.97 15.69
CA GLU A 90 15.23 -14.92 15.27
C GLU A 90 15.50 -14.52 13.81
N VAL A 91 16.78 -14.39 13.44
CA VAL A 91 17.19 -14.10 12.06
C VAL A 91 16.81 -15.22 11.11
N ALA A 92 17.05 -16.48 11.48
CA ALA A 92 16.62 -17.63 10.68
C ALA A 92 15.09 -17.60 10.47
N GLY A 93 14.32 -17.36 11.53
CA GLY A 93 12.86 -17.28 11.46
C GLY A 93 12.34 -16.19 10.52
N MET A 94 12.97 -15.01 10.51
CA MET A 94 12.57 -13.89 9.64
C MET A 94 12.65 -14.21 8.15
N VAL A 95 13.61 -15.05 7.74
CA VAL A 95 13.79 -15.47 6.34
C VAL A 95 13.10 -16.80 6.03
N GLY A 96 12.30 -17.34 6.96
CA GLY A 96 11.60 -18.62 6.80
C GLY A 96 12.49 -19.85 6.99
N LEU A 97 13.64 -19.70 7.65
CA LEU A 97 14.56 -20.77 8.01
C LEU A 97 14.40 -21.15 9.49
N ARG A 98 15.01 -22.27 9.89
CA ARG A 98 15.10 -22.73 11.28
C ARG A 98 16.52 -23.16 11.59
N LEU A 99 16.95 -23.00 12.85
CA LEU A 99 18.25 -23.54 13.27
C LEU A 99 18.19 -25.06 13.38
N PRO A 100 19.28 -25.77 13.01
CA PRO A 100 19.37 -27.21 13.18
C PRO A 100 19.47 -27.58 14.66
N THR A 101 18.72 -28.59 15.09
CA THR A 101 18.76 -29.10 16.48
C THR A 101 19.99 -29.98 16.74
N GLN A 102 20.59 -30.54 15.69
CA GLN A 102 21.82 -31.33 15.78
C GLN A 102 22.88 -30.86 14.78
N PRO A 103 24.18 -30.89 15.16
CA PRO A 103 25.28 -30.65 14.25
C PRO A 103 25.24 -31.66 13.09
N GLY A 104 25.48 -31.18 11.86
CA GLY A 104 25.35 -31.99 10.63
C GLY A 104 23.97 -31.97 9.97
N GLY A 105 23.07 -31.06 10.38
CA GLY A 105 21.82 -30.79 9.66
C GLY A 105 20.72 -31.84 9.84
N LYS A 106 20.82 -32.67 10.89
CA LYS A 106 19.79 -33.66 11.26
C LYS A 106 18.81 -33.07 12.29
N GLY A 107 17.56 -33.55 12.33
CA GLY A 107 16.56 -33.12 13.32
C GLY A 107 15.47 -32.15 12.86
N TRP A 108 15.10 -32.16 11.57
CA TRP A 108 13.98 -31.35 11.03
C TRP A 108 12.59 -31.97 11.31
N GLU A 109 12.54 -33.17 11.89
CA GLU A 109 11.31 -33.88 12.23
C GLU A 109 10.74 -33.36 13.55
N LYS A 110 9.94 -32.30 13.48
CA LYS A 110 8.84 -31.97 14.42
C LYS A 110 7.97 -30.84 13.89
#